data_AF-A0A352T5Y2-F1
#
_entry.id   AF-A0A352T5Y2-F1
#
_cell.length_a   1.000
_cell.length_b   1.000
_cell.length_c   1.000
_cell.angle_alpha   90.00
_cell.angle_beta   90.00
_cell.angle_gamma   90.00
#
_symmetry.space_group_name_H-M   'P 1'
#
loop_
_entity.id
_entity.type
_entity.pdbx_description
1 polymer ?
#
loop_
_entity_poly.entity_id
_entity_poly.type
_entity_poly.pdbx_seq_one_letter_code
_entity_poly.pdbx_strand_id
1 'polypeptide(L)'
;MLQILIVVVCVVISCFLIKKEAPAFVSVIVLITGVFISIYMLRIFSVITGYINVLINNIDIEKGYIKIVMKITGLSIATQFVSDICRDNGFNAMASQLELMCRISIVMLGMPVIIALLEMVNRCLK
;
A
#
# COMPACT_ATOMS: atom_id res chain seq x y z
N MET A 1 16.15 -3.06 3.75
CA MET A 1 15.75 -2.42 2.48
C MET A 1 16.79 -2.60 1.38
N LEU A 2 18.09 -2.38 1.62
CA LEU A 2 19.13 -2.50 0.58
C LEU A 2 19.18 -3.89 -0.10
N GLN A 3 19.06 -4.97 0.68
CA GLN A 3 19.06 -6.35 0.15
C GLN A 3 17.91 -6.61 -0.83
N ILE A 4 16.74 -5.99 -0.62
CA ILE A 4 15.56 -6.15 -1.49
C ILE A 4 15.83 -5.49 -2.84
N LEU A 5 16.39 -4.28 -2.81
CA LEU A 5 16.71 -3.52 -4.02
C LEU A 5 17.68 -4.31 -4.92
N ILE A 6 18.70 -4.92 -4.31
CA ILE A 6 19.69 -5.75 -5.02
C ILE A 6 19.03 -6.98 -5.64
N VAL A 7 18.19 -7.70 -4.89
CA VAL A 7 17.46 -8.87 -5.40
C VAL A 7 16.55 -8.50 -6.58
N VAL A 8 15.80 -7.40 -6.47
CA VAL A 8 14.91 -6.92 -7.53
C VAL A 8 15.71 -6.57 -8.79
N VAL A 9 16.83 -5.86 -8.66
CA VAL A 9 17.70 -5.51 -9.79
C VAL A 9 18.26 -6.77 -10.46
N CYS A 10 18.74 -7.76 -9.70
CA CYS A 10 19.23 -9.03 -10.25
C CYS A 10 18.14 -9.81 -11.01
N VAL A 11 16.91 -9.83 -10.49
CA VAL A 11 15.75 -10.46 -11.14
C VAL A 11 15.40 -9.77 -12.45
N VAL A 12 15.37 -8.44 -12.48
CA VAL A 12 15.06 -7.65 -13.69
C VAL A 12 16.09 -7.90 -14.79
N ILE A 13 17.38 -7.92 -14.42
CA ILE A 13 18.48 -8.22 -15.36
C ILE A 13 18.32 -9.64 -15.93
N SER A 14 17.99 -10.62 -15.07
CA SER A 14 17.78 -12.02 -15.49
C SER A 14 16.56 -12.17 -16.40
N CYS A 15 15.46 -11.46 -16.13
CA CYS A 15 14.29 -11.43 -17.00
C CYS A 15 14.60 -10.84 -18.38
N PHE A 16 15.43 -9.80 -18.45
CA PHE A 16 15.79 -9.16 -19.71
C PHE A 16 16.61 -10.10 -20.62
N LEU A 17 17.49 -10.91 -20.04
CA LEU A 17 18.30 -11.89 -20.76
C LEU A 17 17.47 -13.04 -21.37
N ILE A 18 16.43 -13.50 -20.66
CA ILE A 18 15.64 -14.70 -21.04
C ILE A 18 14.49 -14.35 -22.02
N LYS A 19 14.10 -13.06 -22.09
CA LYS A 19 12.94 -12.59 -22.88
C LYS A 19 13.00 -12.95 -24.37
N LYS A 20 14.20 -13.17 -24.92
CA LYS A 20 14.41 -13.53 -26.33
C LYS A 20 14.13 -15.00 -26.65
N GLU A 21 14.32 -15.92 -25.71
CA GLU A 21 14.28 -17.36 -25.98
C GLU A 21 12.97 -18.02 -25.52
N ALA A 22 12.38 -17.56 -24.42
CA ALA A 22 11.14 -18.16 -23.91
C ALA A 22 10.26 -17.16 -23.12
N PRO A 23 9.33 -16.44 -23.78
CA PRO A 23 8.50 -15.41 -23.13
C PRO A 23 7.56 -15.98 -22.05
N ALA A 24 7.15 -17.25 -22.15
CA ALA A 24 6.32 -17.92 -21.14
C ALA A 24 7.04 -18.09 -19.79
N PHE A 25 8.35 -18.34 -19.78
CA PHE A 25 9.12 -18.47 -18.53
C PHE A 25 9.32 -17.12 -17.84
N VAL A 26 9.44 -16.03 -18.60
CA VAL A 26 9.57 -14.67 -18.04
C VAL A 26 8.32 -14.28 -17.24
N SER A 27 7.12 -14.58 -17.76
CA SER A 27 5.86 -14.34 -17.04
C SER A 27 5.84 -15.01 -15.67
N VAL A 28 6.23 -16.30 -15.60
CA VAL A 28 6.24 -17.06 -14.35
C VAL A 28 7.26 -16.51 -13.35
N ILE A 29 8.46 -16.13 -13.81
CA ILE A 29 9.51 -15.54 -12.96
C ILE A 29 9.05 -14.19 -12.38
N VAL A 30 8.41 -13.34 -13.18
CA VAL A 30 7.85 -12.04 -12.73
C VAL A 30 6.75 -12.27 -11.68
N LEU A 31 5.88 -13.27 -11.88
CA LEU A 31 4.82 -13.59 -10.93
C LEU A 31 5.38 -14.08 -9.59
N ILE A 32 6.34 -15.01 -9.61
CA ILE A 32 6.99 -15.54 -8.40
C ILE A 32 7.72 -14.42 -7.65
N THR A 33 8.44 -13.57 -8.37
CA THR A 33 9.21 -12.47 -7.76
C THR A 33 8.29 -11.40 -7.17
N GLY A 34 7.17 -11.09 -7.83
CA GLY A 34 6.11 -10.23 -7.29
C GLY A 34 5.50 -10.78 -5.98
N VAL A 35 5.25 -12.09 -5.91
CA VAL A 35 4.76 -12.76 -4.68
C VAL A 35 5.82 -12.71 -3.55
N PHE A 36 7.10 -12.91 -3.87
CA PHE A 36 8.16 -12.80 -2.88
C PHE A 36 8.29 -11.38 -2.32
N ILE A 37 8.21 -10.37 -3.19
CA ILE A 37 8.26 -8.96 -2.81
C ILE A 37 7.07 -8.60 -1.91
N SER A 38 5.86 -9.09 -2.22
CA SER A 38 4.66 -8.79 -1.44
C SER A 38 4.70 -9.39 -0.03
N ILE A 39 5.18 -10.63 0.11
CA ILE A 39 5.41 -11.27 1.42
C ILE A 39 6.42 -10.47 2.24
N TYR A 40 7.45 -9.93 1.60
CA TYR A 40 8.45 -9.11 2.28
C TYR A 40 7.89 -7.77 2.75
N MET A 41 7.03 -7.13 1.94
CA MET A 41 6.35 -5.89 2.31
C MET A 41 5.46 -6.06 3.56
N LEU A 42 4.81 -7.23 3.71
CA LEU A 42 4.05 -7.55 4.92
C LEU A 42 4.92 -7.57 6.19
N ARG A 43 6.17 -8.03 6.11
CA ARG A 43 7.11 -7.97 7.25
C ARG A 43 7.46 -6.54 7.63
N ILE A 44 7.73 -5.67 6.65
CA ILE A 44 7.95 -4.23 6.92
C ILE A 44 6.73 -3.63 7.61
N PHE A 45 5.52 -3.99 7.15
CA PHE A 45 4.29 -3.47 7.71
C PHE A 45 4.11 -3.86 9.18
N SER A 46 4.50 -5.10 9.55
CA SER A 46 4.50 -5.55 10.96
C SER A 46 5.47 -4.78 11.85
N VAL A 47 6.58 -4.28 11.29
CA VAL A 47 7.54 -3.45 12.06
C VAL A 47 6.94 -2.05 12.26
N ILE A 48 6.33 -1.48 11.23
CA ILE A 48 5.66 -0.17 11.29
C ILE A 48 4.50 -0.18 12.30
N THR A 49 3.67 -1.24 12.33
CA THR A 49 2.59 -1.37 13.33
C THR A 49 3.13 -1.46 14.75
N GLY A 50 4.30 -2.08 14.95
CA GLY A 50 5.00 -2.10 16.24
C GLY A 50 5.39 -0.71 16.73
N TYR A 51 6.00 0.11 15.87
CA TYR A 51 6.35 1.50 16.21
C TYR A 51 5.12 2.38 16.46
N ILE A 52 4.06 2.18 15.69
CA ILE A 52 2.78 2.88 15.89
C ILE A 52 2.17 2.53 17.25
N ASN A 53 2.22 1.26 17.68
CA ASN A 53 1.72 0.86 19.00
C ASN A 53 2.50 1.52 20.15
N VAL A 54 3.82 1.69 19.99
CA VAL A 54 4.64 2.41 20.97
C VAL A 54 4.24 3.90 21.02
N LEU A 55 4.02 4.53 19.86
CA LEU A 55 3.56 5.92 19.78
C LEU A 55 2.15 6.11 20.39
N ILE A 56 1.22 5.19 20.13
CA ILE A 56 -0.14 5.21 20.70
C ILE A 56 -0.11 5.11 22.23
N ASN A 57 0.83 4.37 22.81
CA ASN A 57 0.93 4.21 24.26
C ASN A 57 1.64 5.39 24.95
N ASN A 58 2.46 6.15 24.21
CA ASN A 58 3.25 7.26 24.75
C ASN A 58 2.64 8.65 24.48
N ILE A 59 1.62 8.74 23.61
CA ILE A 59 0.97 9.98 23.25
C ILE A 59 -0.52 9.87 23.58
N ASP A 60 -1.07 10.86 24.27
CA ASP A 60 -2.49 10.97 24.63
C ASP A 60 -3.35 11.41 23.43
N ILE A 61 -3.11 10.78 22.26
CA ILE A 61 -3.96 10.94 21.09
C ILE A 61 -5.11 9.94 21.20
N GLU A 62 -6.33 10.39 20.93
CA GLU A 62 -7.50 9.51 20.81
C GLU A 62 -7.17 8.39 19.81
N LYS A 63 -7.09 7.15 20.32
CA LYS A 63 -6.68 5.95 19.56
C LYS A 63 -7.48 5.76 18.25
N GLY A 64 -8.67 6.38 18.17
CA GLY A 64 -9.51 6.45 16.98
C GLY A 64 -8.81 7.10 15.78
N TYR A 65 -8.13 8.24 15.95
CA TYR A 65 -7.54 8.97 14.81
C TYR A 65 -6.35 8.24 14.18
N ILE A 66 -5.44 7.72 15.01
CA ILE A 66 -4.29 6.94 14.52
C ILE A 66 -4.77 5.70 13.76
N LYS A 67 -5.84 5.06 14.24
CA LYS A 67 -6.46 3.91 13.57
C LYS A 67 -7.06 4.28 12.20
N ILE A 68 -7.65 5.46 12.06
CA ILE A 68 -8.18 5.94 10.77
C ILE A 68 -7.04 6.19 9.78
N VAL A 69 -5.99 6.90 10.20
CA VAL A 69 -4.81 7.16 9.36
C VAL A 69 -4.20 5.83 8.90
N MET A 70 -4.01 4.88 9.81
CA MET A 70 -3.44 3.58 9.50
C MET A 70 -4.32 2.78 8.52
N LYS A 71 -5.66 2.84 8.66
CA LYS A 71 -6.59 2.22 7.70
C LYS A 71 -6.48 2.82 6.31
N ILE A 72 -6.42 4.15 6.21
CA ILE A 72 -6.30 4.87 4.92
C ILE A 72 -4.98 4.51 4.24
N THR A 73 -3.86 4.56 4.96
CA THR A 73 -2.54 4.22 4.43
C THR A 73 -2.44 2.74 4.03
N GLY A 74 -3.00 1.85 4.84
CA GLY A 74 -3.06 0.42 4.50
C GLY A 74 -3.85 0.15 3.23
N LEU A 75 -5.04 0.77 3.10
CA LEU A 75 -5.89 0.61 1.92
C LEU A 75 -5.23 1.16 0.66
N SER A 76 -4.56 2.32 0.74
CA SER A 76 -3.91 2.93 -0.42
C SER A 76 -2.75 2.07 -0.93
N ILE A 77 -1.89 1.58 -0.04
CA ILE A 77 -0.73 0.74 -0.41
C ILE A 77 -1.22 -0.59 -1.02
N ALA A 78 -2.22 -1.22 -0.40
CA ALA A 78 -2.78 -2.46 -0.91
C ALA A 78 -3.41 -2.27 -2.30
N THR A 79 -4.18 -1.20 -2.50
CA THR A 79 -4.79 -0.91 -3.80
C THR A 79 -3.73 -0.63 -4.85
N GLN A 80 -2.72 0.19 -4.54
CA GLN A 80 -1.62 0.50 -5.46
C GLN A 80 -0.94 -0.79 -5.94
N PHE A 81 -0.63 -1.69 -5.01
CA PHE A 81 0.00 -2.98 -5.33
C PHE A 81 -0.85 -3.84 -6.27
N VAL A 82 -2.16 -3.96 -6.01
CA VAL A 82 -3.05 -4.76 -6.86
C VAL A 82 -3.23 -4.09 -8.23
N SER A 83 -3.40 -2.77 -8.27
CA SER A 83 -3.54 -2.01 -9.52
C SER A 83 -2.32 -2.13 -10.41
N ASP A 84 -1.11 -2.08 -9.84
CA ASP A 84 0.14 -2.25 -10.59
C ASP A 84 0.25 -3.68 -11.17
N ILE A 85 -0.11 -4.72 -10.41
CA ILE A 85 -0.20 -6.10 -10.94
C ILE A 85 -1.20 -6.19 -12.10
N CYS A 86 -2.38 -5.56 -11.96
CA CYS A 86 -3.37 -5.55 -13.03
C CYS A 86 -2.83 -4.85 -14.29
N ARG A 87 -2.09 -3.73 -14.14
CA ARG A 87 -1.45 -3.03 -15.27
C ARG A 87 -0.39 -3.89 -15.95
N ASP A 88 0.44 -4.57 -15.19
CA ASP A 88 1.51 -5.43 -15.70
C ASP A 88 0.97 -6.59 -16.56
N ASN A 89 -0.25 -7.05 -16.29
CA ASN A 89 -0.94 -8.09 -17.05
C ASN A 89 -1.81 -7.54 -18.20
N GLY A 90 -1.79 -6.22 -18.44
CA GLY A 90 -2.59 -5.57 -19.49
C GLY A 90 -4.02 -5.19 -19.08
N PHE A 91 -4.44 -5.46 -17.84
CA PHE A 91 -5.76 -5.12 -17.30
C PHE A 91 -5.84 -3.67 -16.79
N ASN A 92 -5.54 -2.70 -17.65
CA ASN A 92 -5.54 -1.28 -17.28
C ASN A 92 -6.90 -0.73 -16.81
N ALA A 93 -8.00 -1.20 -17.42
CA ALA A 93 -9.35 -0.78 -17.04
C ALA A 93 -9.74 -1.24 -15.62
N MET A 94 -9.28 -2.42 -15.20
CA MET A 94 -9.54 -2.93 -13.85
C MET A 94 -8.66 -2.24 -12.81
N ALA A 95 -7.40 -1.96 -13.17
CA ALA A 95 -6.49 -1.19 -12.32
C ALA A 95 -7.04 0.22 -12.01
N SER A 96 -7.60 0.91 -13.02
CA SER A 96 -8.17 2.25 -12.85
C SER A 96 -9.45 2.23 -12.01
N GLN A 97 -10.30 1.22 -12.18
CA GLN A 97 -11.49 1.04 -11.33
C GLN A 97 -11.13 0.80 -9.86
N LEU A 98 -10.11 -0.02 -9.59
CA LEU A 98 -9.60 -0.26 -8.24
C LEU A 98 -9.08 1.01 -7.58
N GLU A 99 -8.27 1.80 -8.29
CA GLU A 99 -7.77 3.08 -7.77
C GLU A 99 -8.91 4.05 -7.46
N LEU A 100 -9.93 4.11 -8.30
CA LEU A 100 -11.07 4.99 -8.12
C LEU A 100 -11.89 4.58 -6.88
N MET A 101 -12.14 3.28 -6.70
CA MET A 101 -12.78 2.73 -5.50
C MET A 101 -11.99 3.05 -4.22
N CYS A 102 -10.66 2.97 -4.26
CA CYS A 102 -9.83 3.33 -3.11
C CYS A 102 -9.95 4.82 -2.79
N ARG A 103 -9.91 5.71 -3.78
CA ARG A 103 -10.06 7.16 -3.54
C ARG A 103 -11.40 7.49 -2.87
N ILE A 104 -12.49 6.88 -3.34
CA ILE A 104 -13.81 7.04 -2.70
C ILE A 104 -13.79 6.51 -1.26
N SER A 105 -13.19 5.35 -1.03
CA SER A 105 -13.09 4.75 0.30
C SER A 105 -12.29 5.62 1.28
N ILE A 106 -11.20 6.25 0.81
CA ILE A 106 -10.39 7.18 1.62
C ILE A 106 -11.23 8.39 2.03
N VAL A 107 -12.00 8.97 1.10
CA VAL A 107 -12.90 10.10 1.40
C VAL A 107 -13.94 9.70 2.44
N MET A 108 -14.57 8.52 2.29
CA MET A 108 -15.57 8.02 3.23
C MET A 108 -14.99 7.80 4.64
N LEU A 109 -13.77 7.25 4.74
CA LEU A 109 -13.06 7.08 6.01
C LEU A 109 -12.57 8.40 6.62
N GLY A 110 -12.32 9.42 5.80
CA GLY A 110 -11.90 10.75 6.24
C GLY A 110 -13.03 11.64 6.75
N MET A 111 -14.27 11.42 6.31
CA MET A 111 -15.46 12.18 6.77
C MET A 111 -15.59 12.33 8.29
N PRO A 112 -15.47 11.27 9.12
CA PRO A 112 -15.56 11.43 10.59
C PRO A 112 -14.49 12.36 11.16
N VAL A 113 -13.30 12.40 10.57
CA VAL A 113 -12.22 13.31 11.01
C VAL A 113 -12.57 14.76 10.69
N ILE A 114 -13.16 15.01 9.53
CA ILE A 114 -13.60 16.35 9.11
C ILE A 114 -14.71 16.86 10.04
N ILE A 115 -15.67 16.00 10.38
CA ILE A 115 -16.78 16.35 11.31
C ILE A 115 -16.23 16.70 12.68
N ALA A 116 -15.32 15.89 13.22
CA ALA A 116 -14.69 16.14 14.52
C ALA A 116 -13.92 17.48 14.54
N LEU A 117 -13.22 17.80 13.46
CA LEU A 117 -12.54 19.10 13.30
C LEU A 117 -13.53 20.27 13.27
N LEU A 118 -14.63 20.16 12.53
CA LEU A 118 -15.66 21.19 12.47
C LEU A 118 -16.33 21.43 13.83
N GLU A 119 -16.60 20.36 14.59
CA GLU A 119 -17.13 20.48 15.95
C GLU A 119 -16.16 21.19 16.90
N MET A 120 -14.86 20.86 16.83
CA MET A 120 -13.82 21.55 17.60
C MET A 120 -13.77 23.04 17.29
N VAL A 121 -13.76 23.42 16.00
CA VAL A 121 -13.74 24.82 15.58
C VAL A 121 -14.99 25.55 16.09
N ASN A 122 -16.16 24.94 15.96
CA ASN A 122 -17.42 25.54 16.42
C ASN A 122 -17.47 25.72 17.95
N ARG A 123 -16.82 24.82 18.71
CA ARG A 123 -16.67 24.98 20.17
C ARG A 123 -15.71 26.11 20.55
N CYS A 124 -14.63 26.32 19.80
CA CYS A 124 -13.68 27.41 20.08
C CYS A 124 -14.20 28.79 19.65
N LEU A 125 -15.18 28.85 18.76
CA LEU A 125 -15.76 30.08 18.23
C LEU A 125 -16.94 30.62 19.08
N LYS A 126 -17.46 29.79 20.00
CA LYS A 126 -18.48 30.15 21.00
C LYS A 126 -17.85 30.44 22.35
#